data_AF-A0A4C2A3H7-F1
#
_entry.id   AF-A0A4C2A3H7-F1
#
_cell.length_a   1.000
_cell.length_b   1.000
_cell.length_c   1.000
_cell.angle_alpha   90.00
_cell.angle_beta   90.00
_cell.angle_gamma   90.00
#
_symmetry.space_group_name_H-M   'P 1'
#
loop_
_entity.id
_entity.type
_entity.pdbx_description
1 polymer ?
#
loop_
_entity_poly.entity_id
_entity_poly.type
_entity_poly.pdbx_seq_one_letter_code
_entity_poly.pdbx_strand_id
1 'polypeptide(L)'
;MASANVHQCNISGLACVSANYPELSVVRPKWARRAGLPCDCPPSCTETEISVIKDEHTPHPGKSEKSEIEIVLQYLPSERFKRNVIRSRLDLVVSVGGTTGLFVGASLLSFVELIFYFTVRLWNNYWMDKDRVDRNNKAHYKGRIEQAISLEEDIRPYNFIN
;
A
#
# COMPACT_ATOMS: atom_id res chain seq x y z
N MET A 1 33.98 4.44 12.80
CA MET A 1 34.60 3.17 12.34
C MET A 1 35.23 3.49 10.99
N ALA A 2 36.53 3.48 10.75
CA ALA A 2 37.59 2.64 11.28
C ALA A 2 38.81 3.46 11.75
N SER A 3 39.33 3.13 12.93
CA SER A 3 40.72 3.40 13.29
C SER A 3 41.50 2.16 12.89
N ALA A 4 42.04 2.16 11.68
CA ALA A 4 43.14 1.26 11.34
C ALA A 4 44.42 1.89 11.90
N ASN A 5 45.38 1.09 12.36
CA ASN A 5 46.72 1.59 12.70
C ASN A 5 47.30 2.35 11.49
N VAL A 6 47.23 3.68 11.51
CA VAL A 6 47.71 4.51 10.41
C VAL A 6 49.19 4.72 10.59
N HIS A 7 49.99 3.97 9.83
CA HIS A 7 51.38 4.33 9.60
C HIS A 7 51.41 5.62 8.78
N GLN A 8 52.12 6.64 9.27
CA GLN A 8 52.34 7.86 8.50
C GLN A 8 53.11 7.50 7.21
N CYS A 9 52.64 8.00 6.06
CA CYS A 9 53.35 7.79 4.80
C CYS A 9 54.71 8.48 4.85
N ASN A 10 55.77 7.72 4.58
CA ASN A 10 57.10 8.28 4.32
C ASN A 10 57.16 8.88 2.89
N ILE A 11 58.27 9.52 2.52
CA ILE A 11 58.46 10.18 1.22
C ILE A 11 58.22 9.26 0.02
N SER A 12 58.57 7.97 0.13
CA SER A 12 58.27 6.96 -0.89
C SER A 12 56.77 6.67 -1.03
N GLY A 13 56.02 6.75 0.08
CA GLY A 13 54.56 6.63 0.07
C GLY A 13 53.91 7.83 -0.60
N LEU A 14 54.40 9.04 -0.34
CA LEU A 14 53.99 10.26 -1.03
C LEU A 14 54.26 10.18 -2.54
N ALA A 15 55.43 9.66 -2.94
CA ALA A 15 55.77 9.44 -4.35
C ALA A 15 54.81 8.43 -5.01
N CYS A 16 54.46 7.34 -4.32
CA CYS A 16 53.50 6.35 -4.80
C CYS A 16 52.09 6.95 -4.98
N VAL A 17 51.60 7.73 -4.02
CA VAL A 17 50.30 8.40 -4.10
C VAL A 17 50.28 9.44 -5.23
N SER A 18 51.36 10.20 -5.41
CA SER A 18 51.48 11.16 -6.51
C SER A 18 51.47 10.47 -7.88
N ALA A 19 52.15 9.32 -8.01
CA ALA A 19 52.15 8.53 -9.25
C ALA A 19 50.76 7.96 -9.60
N ASN A 20 49.94 7.65 -8.59
CA ASN A 20 48.59 7.08 -8.75
C ASN A 20 47.46 8.08 -8.43
N TYR A 21 47.77 9.38 -8.42
CA TYR A 21 46.84 10.44 -8.08
C TYR A 21 45.47 10.37 -8.78
N PRO A 22 45.34 10.08 -10.10
CA PRO A 22 44.03 10.06 -10.76
C PRO A 22 43.13 8.90 -10.31
N GLU A 23 43.68 7.83 -9.72
CA GLU A 23 42.90 6.71 -9.21
C GLU A 23 42.53 6.88 -7.73
N LEU A 24 43.32 7.62 -6.94
CA LEU A 24 43.10 7.79 -5.51
C LEU A 24 42.47 9.13 -5.10
N SER A 25 42.67 10.22 -5.85
CA SER A 25 42.24 11.57 -5.45
C SER A 25 40.74 11.83 -5.67
N VAL A 26 40.14 11.14 -6.65
CA VAL A 26 38.73 11.31 -6.99
C VAL A 26 37.96 10.12 -6.45
N VAL A 27 37.08 10.38 -5.49
CA VAL A 27 36.08 9.40 -5.07
C VAL A 27 35.00 9.33 -6.15
N ARG A 28 34.70 8.12 -6.61
CA ARG A 28 33.63 7.88 -7.59
C ARG A 28 32.53 7.01 -6.97
N PRO A 29 31.26 7.27 -7.30
CA PRO A 29 30.22 6.32 -7.00
C PRO A 29 30.31 5.10 -7.93
N LYS A 30 29.81 3.95 -7.46
CA LYS A 30 29.84 2.68 -8.22
C LYS A 30 29.18 2.75 -9.61
N TRP A 31 28.26 3.68 -9.81
CA TRP A 31 27.57 3.88 -11.09
C TRP A 31 28.35 4.74 -12.11
N ALA A 32 29.42 5.42 -11.70
CA ALA A 32 30.18 6.32 -12.58
C ALA A 32 31.38 5.62 -13.26
N ARG A 33 31.50 5.80 -14.58
CA ARG A 33 32.57 5.22 -15.42
C ARG A 33 33.86 6.09 -15.53
N ARG A 34 34.19 6.89 -14.52
CA ARG A 34 35.36 7.81 -14.51
C ARG A 34 36.44 7.34 -13.55
N ALA A 35 37.73 7.36 -13.89
CA ALA A 35 38.82 6.96 -12.99
C ALA A 35 38.68 7.56 -11.57
N GLY A 36 38.99 6.75 -10.55
CA GLY A 36 38.78 7.12 -9.16
C GLY A 36 38.49 5.92 -8.25
N LEU A 37 38.48 6.18 -6.95
CA LEU A 37 38.26 5.20 -5.89
C LEU A 37 36.75 4.95 -5.70
N PRO A 38 36.24 3.71 -5.84
CA PRO A 38 34.81 3.42 -5.70
C PRO A 38 34.38 3.51 -4.23
N CYS A 39 33.57 4.53 -3.90
CA CYS A 39 32.99 4.69 -2.57
C CYS A 39 31.47 4.93 -2.65
N ASP A 40 30.75 4.39 -1.66
CA ASP A 40 29.32 4.66 -1.45
C ASP A 40 29.16 5.87 -0.53
N CYS A 41 29.42 7.07 -1.06
CA CYS A 41 29.20 8.32 -0.35
C CYS A 41 27.84 8.92 -0.77
N PRO A 42 26.75 8.72 0.00
CA PRO A 42 25.51 9.46 -0.24
C PRO A 42 25.75 10.96 0.01
N PRO A 43 25.02 11.85 -0.69
CA PRO A 43 25.08 13.28 -0.39
C PRO A 43 24.60 13.56 1.03
N SER A 44 25.12 14.62 1.64
CA SER A 44 24.66 15.08 2.96
C SER A 44 23.18 15.46 2.92
N CYS A 45 22.43 15.12 3.97
CA CYS A 45 21.01 15.47 4.10
C CYS A 45 20.79 16.98 4.28
N THR A 46 21.75 17.65 4.91
CA THR A 46 21.76 19.09 5.12
C THR A 46 23.08 19.61 4.57
N GLU A 47 23.00 20.54 3.64
CA GLU A 47 24.16 21.14 2.97
C GLU A 47 23.99 22.65 2.95
N THR A 48 25.06 23.36 3.29
CA THR A 48 25.12 24.82 3.32
C THR A 48 26.01 25.31 2.19
N GLU A 49 25.46 26.13 1.31
CA GLU A 49 26.19 26.74 0.19
C GLU A 49 26.52 28.20 0.50
N ILE A 50 27.80 28.56 0.41
CA ILE A 50 28.30 29.93 0.65
C ILE A 50 28.76 30.50 -0.69
N SER A 51 28.18 31.62 -1.10
CA SER A 51 28.54 32.32 -2.33
C SER A 51 29.23 33.65 -2.02
N VAL A 52 30.39 33.91 -2.62
CA VAL A 52 31.07 35.21 -2.52
C VAL A 52 30.37 36.20 -3.46
N ILE A 53 29.83 37.28 -2.91
CA ILE A 53 29.05 38.28 -3.67
C ILE A 53 29.94 39.46 -4.08
N LYS A 54 30.86 39.86 -3.20
CA LYS A 54 31.81 40.93 -3.42
C LYS A 54 33.15 40.55 -2.81
N ASP A 55 34.21 40.71 -3.57
CA ASP A 55 35.59 40.62 -3.08
C ASP A 55 36.24 41.99 -3.26
N GLU A 56 36.88 42.49 -2.23
CA GLU A 56 37.52 43.80 -2.23
C GLU A 56 38.94 43.68 -1.68
N HIS A 57 39.91 43.85 -2.58
CA HIS A 57 41.32 43.88 -2.20
C HIS A 57 41.74 45.34 -2.02
N THR A 58 42.00 45.73 -0.78
CA THR A 58 42.64 47.00 -0.48
C THR A 58 44.16 46.78 -0.39
N PRO A 59 44.94 47.21 -1.41
CA PRO A 59 46.39 47.10 -1.33
C PRO A 59 46.89 48.01 -0.21
N HIS A 60 47.50 47.43 0.82
CA HIS A 60 48.09 48.20 1.89
C HIS A 60 49.33 48.96 1.36
N PRO A 61 49.33 50.31 1.38
CA PRO A 61 50.47 51.10 0.95
C PRO A 61 51.52 51.12 2.06
N GLY A 62 52.22 50.00 2.23
CA GLY A 62 53.27 49.86 3.23
C GLY A 62 53.86 48.46 3.24
N LYS A 63 55.14 48.34 3.58
CA LYS A 63 55.84 47.07 3.81
C LYS A 63 55.34 46.41 5.12
N SER A 64 54.05 46.12 5.21
CA SER A 64 53.46 45.45 6.37
C SER A 64 53.38 43.96 6.12
N GLU A 65 54.04 43.17 6.96
CA GLU A 65 54.06 41.70 7.00
C GLU A 65 52.72 41.09 7.46
N LYS A 66 51.61 41.82 7.33
CA LYS A 66 50.31 41.44 7.87
C LYS A 66 49.25 41.51 6.79
N SER A 67 48.52 40.40 6.64
CA SER A 67 47.31 40.29 5.85
C SER A 67 46.10 40.29 6.78
N GLU A 68 45.17 41.22 6.58
CA GLU A 68 43.87 41.25 7.26
C GLU A 68 42.79 40.80 6.28
N ILE A 69 41.91 39.90 6.73
CA ILE A 69 40.81 39.36 5.94
C ILE A 69 39.54 39.54 6.77
N GLU A 70 38.61 40.34 6.25
CA GLU A 70 37.28 40.53 6.84
C GLU A 70 36.24 39.78 6.01
N ILE A 71 35.41 38.97 6.67
CA ILE A 71 34.33 38.22 6.04
C ILE A 71 33.01 38.72 6.60
N VAL A 72 32.18 39.31 5.73
CA VAL A 72 30.89 39.90 6.12
C VAL A 72 29.74 39.21 5.39
N LEU A 73 28.68 38.86 6.13
CA LEU A 73 27.46 38.30 5.55
C LEU A 73 26.51 39.42 5.12
N GLN A 74 26.11 39.43 3.86
CA GLN A 74 25.14 40.41 3.35
C GLN A 74 23.71 40.13 3.83
N TYR A 75 23.38 38.86 4.08
CA TYR A 75 22.08 38.42 4.57
C TYR A 75 22.22 37.21 5.50
N LEU A 76 21.24 37.01 6.39
CA LEU A 76 21.20 35.83 7.25
C LEU A 76 21.02 34.56 6.40
N PRO A 77 21.62 33.43 6.82
CA PRO A 77 21.49 32.16 6.10
C PRO A 77 20.01 31.74 6.04
N SER A 78 19.52 31.40 4.85
CA SER A 78 18.14 30.97 4.61
C SER A 78 18.08 29.59 3.96
N GLU A 79 17.03 28.83 4.29
CA GLU A 79 16.79 27.51 3.70
C GLU A 79 16.26 27.69 2.26
N ARG A 80 17.09 27.42 1.25
CA ARG A 80 16.70 27.54 -0.17
C ARG A 80 15.98 26.30 -0.71
N PHE A 81 16.35 25.10 -0.25
CA PHE A 81 15.83 23.84 -0.76
C PHE A 81 15.49 22.87 0.37
N LYS A 82 14.25 22.38 0.39
CA LYS A 82 13.79 21.36 1.33
C LYS A 82 13.09 20.23 0.57
N ARG A 83 13.57 19.00 0.74
CA ARG A 83 12.91 17.81 0.18
C ARG A 83 11.85 17.34 1.17
N ASN A 84 10.58 17.37 0.76
CA ASN A 84 9.47 16.85 1.55
C ASN A 84 8.91 15.57 0.92
N VAL A 85 8.50 14.61 1.75
CA VAL A 85 7.88 13.37 1.28
C VAL A 85 6.41 13.65 1.00
N ILE A 86 6.07 13.89 -0.27
CA ILE A 86 4.72 14.29 -0.71
C ILE A 86 3.69 13.16 -0.67
N ARG A 87 4.11 11.89 -0.56
CA ARG A 87 3.22 10.73 -0.41
C ARG A 87 3.79 9.77 0.60
N SER A 88 3.12 9.67 1.75
CA SER A 88 3.42 8.68 2.77
C SER A 88 2.70 7.37 2.49
N ARG A 89 3.19 6.26 3.05
CA ARG A 89 2.50 4.95 2.93
C ARG A 89 1.07 5.00 3.46
N LEU A 90 0.81 5.87 4.44
CA LEU A 90 -0.51 6.10 5.00
C LEU A 90 -1.50 6.63 3.95
N ASP A 91 -1.06 7.54 3.07
CA ASP A 91 -1.90 8.11 2.00
C ASP A 91 -2.31 7.04 0.97
N LEU A 92 -1.38 6.13 0.66
CA LEU A 92 -1.65 4.98 -0.21
C LEU A 92 -2.68 4.03 0.40
N VAL A 93 -2.54 3.69 1.68
CA VAL A 93 -3.50 2.81 2.38
C VAL A 93 -4.87 3.48 2.48
N VAL A 94 -4.94 4.79 2.75
CA VAL A 94 -6.21 5.53 2.80
C VAL A 94 -6.93 5.51 1.45
N SER A 95 -6.22 5.79 0.36
CA SER A 95 -6.82 5.80 -0.98
C SER A 95 -7.30 4.41 -1.45
N VAL A 96 -6.48 3.38 -1.22
CA VAL A 96 -6.83 1.99 -1.58
C VAL A 96 -7.93 1.45 -0.67
N GLY A 97 -7.87 1.75 0.63
CA GLY A 97 -8.87 1.34 1.60
C GLY A 97 -10.25 1.93 1.31
N GLY A 98 -10.32 3.21 0.92
CA GLY A 98 -11.59 3.85 0.56
C GLY A 98 -12.26 3.22 -0.66
N THR A 99 -11.51 3.01 -1.74
CA THR A 99 -12.03 2.40 -2.98
C THR A 99 -12.39 0.93 -2.79
N THR A 100 -11.53 0.17 -2.11
CA THR A 100 -11.77 -1.26 -1.81
C THR A 100 -12.95 -1.42 -0.86
N GLY A 101 -13.06 -0.57 0.16
CA GLY A 101 -14.18 -0.57 1.11
C GLY A 101 -15.52 -0.29 0.45
N LEU A 102 -15.58 0.67 -0.48
CA LEU A 102 -16.81 0.91 -1.28
C LEU A 102 -17.17 -0.31 -2.14
N PHE A 103 -16.18 -0.92 -2.80
CA PHE A 103 -16.44 -2.06 -3.68
C PHE A 103 -16.91 -3.30 -2.90
N VAL A 104 -16.26 -3.58 -1.77
CA VAL A 104 -16.66 -4.67 -0.86
C VAL A 104 -18.02 -4.37 -0.24
N GLY A 105 -18.28 -3.14 0.18
CA GLY A 105 -19.59 -2.73 0.73
C GLY A 105 -20.72 -2.93 -0.27
N ALA A 106 -20.56 -2.48 -1.51
CA ALA A 106 -21.52 -2.70 -2.57
C ALA A 106 -21.72 -4.20 -2.88
N SER A 107 -20.62 -4.94 -2.99
CA SER A 107 -20.65 -6.39 -3.23
C SER A 107 -21.38 -7.15 -2.12
N LEU A 108 -21.20 -6.74 -0.86
CA LEU A 108 -21.80 -7.38 0.31
C LEU A 108 -23.31 -7.10 0.36
N LEU A 109 -23.73 -5.87 0.05
CA LEU A 109 -25.16 -5.54 -0.06
C LEU A 109 -25.84 -6.38 -1.16
N SER A 110 -25.24 -6.48 -2.35
CA SER A 110 -25.76 -7.32 -3.42
C SER A 110 -25.80 -8.81 -3.05
N PHE A 111 -24.80 -9.29 -2.32
CA PHE A 111 -24.75 -10.69 -1.87
C PHE A 111 -25.86 -11.00 -0.85
N VAL A 112 -26.10 -10.11 0.11
CA VAL A 112 -27.20 -10.24 1.09
C VAL A 112 -28.55 -10.25 0.39
N GLU A 113 -28.77 -9.36 -0.57
CA GLU A 113 -30.01 -9.32 -1.36
C GLU A 113 -30.22 -10.63 -2.12
N LEU A 114 -29.17 -11.17 -2.73
CA LEU A 114 -29.22 -12.45 -3.44
C LEU A 114 -29.57 -13.59 -2.49
N ILE A 115 -28.95 -13.69 -1.31
CA ILE A 115 -29.29 -14.69 -0.30
C ILE A 115 -30.76 -14.58 0.13
N PHE A 116 -31.23 -13.36 0.38
CA PHE A 116 -32.60 -13.12 0.81
C PHE A 116 -33.60 -13.55 -0.26
N TYR A 117 -33.33 -13.19 -1.51
CA TYR A 117 -34.16 -13.57 -2.65
C TYR A 117 -34.19 -15.09 -2.87
N PHE A 118 -33.03 -15.75 -2.84
CA PHE A 118 -32.95 -17.21 -2.99
C PHE A 118 -33.69 -17.91 -1.84
N THR A 119 -33.49 -17.49 -0.59
CA THR A 119 -34.13 -18.11 0.56
C THR A 119 -35.65 -17.97 0.49
N VAL A 120 -36.16 -16.75 0.29
CA VAL A 120 -37.62 -16.52 0.26
C VAL A 120 -38.28 -17.20 -0.94
N ARG A 121 -37.69 -17.11 -2.13
CA ARG A 121 -38.31 -17.64 -3.35
C ARG A 121 -38.26 -19.17 -3.42
N LEU A 122 -37.14 -19.79 -2.99
CA LEU A 122 -37.02 -21.24 -2.89
C LEU A 122 -37.93 -21.79 -1.79
N TRP A 123 -37.99 -21.13 -0.64
CA TRP A 123 -38.86 -21.56 0.46
C TRP A 123 -40.33 -21.49 0.06
N ASN A 124 -40.78 -20.38 -0.53
CA ASN A 124 -42.17 -20.22 -0.97
C ASN A 124 -42.57 -21.26 -2.04
N ASN A 125 -41.72 -21.51 -3.04
CA ASN A 125 -42.01 -22.50 -4.07
C ASN A 125 -42.04 -23.93 -3.49
N TYR A 126 -41.10 -24.25 -2.60
CA TYR A 126 -41.06 -25.57 -1.95
C TYR A 126 -42.27 -25.78 -1.03
N TRP A 127 -42.67 -24.76 -0.27
CA TRP A 127 -43.86 -24.81 0.58
C TRP A 127 -45.13 -24.99 -0.25
N MET A 128 -45.28 -24.24 -1.35
CA MET A 128 -46.48 -24.31 -2.21
C MET A 128 -46.62 -25.66 -2.93
N ASP A 129 -45.51 -26.28 -3.34
CA ASP A 129 -45.54 -27.61 -3.95
C ASP A 129 -45.92 -28.68 -2.92
N LYS A 130 -45.32 -28.61 -1.72
CA LYS A 130 -45.70 -29.48 -0.61
C LYS A 130 -47.18 -29.35 -0.25
N ASP A 131 -47.70 -28.12 -0.16
CA ASP A 131 -49.12 -27.86 0.11
C ASP A 131 -50.03 -28.39 -1.00
N ARG A 132 -49.58 -28.38 -2.26
CA ARG A 132 -50.31 -28.97 -3.39
C ARG A 132 -50.39 -30.49 -3.25
N VAL A 133 -49.27 -31.14 -2.95
CA VAL A 133 -49.20 -32.60 -2.77
C VAL A 133 -50.05 -33.04 -1.57
N ASP A 134 -49.95 -32.33 -0.44
CA ASP A 134 -50.73 -32.66 0.76
C ASP A 134 -52.24 -32.47 0.54
N ARG A 135 -52.66 -31.40 -0.16
CA ARG A 135 -54.08 -31.22 -0.54
C ARG A 135 -54.57 -32.31 -1.49
N ASN A 136 -53.79 -32.71 -2.49
CA ASN A 136 -54.19 -33.72 -3.46
C ASN A 136 -54.30 -35.11 -2.83
N ASN A 137 -53.36 -35.47 -1.94
CA ASN A 137 -53.44 -36.69 -1.14
C ASN A 137 -54.69 -36.69 -0.24
N LYS A 138 -55.00 -35.55 0.39
CA LYS A 138 -56.20 -35.43 1.23
C LYS A 138 -57.51 -35.56 0.42
N ALA A 139 -57.55 -35.00 -0.78
CA ALA A 139 -58.69 -35.15 -1.71
C ALA A 139 -58.85 -36.59 -2.20
N HIS A 140 -57.75 -37.26 -2.54
CA HIS A 140 -57.75 -38.67 -2.93
C HIS A 140 -58.24 -39.59 -1.79
N TYR A 141 -57.83 -39.33 -0.55
CA TYR A 141 -58.31 -40.09 0.62
C TYR A 141 -59.81 -39.85 0.89
N LYS A 142 -60.28 -38.61 0.71
CA LYS A 142 -61.70 -38.27 0.86
C LYS A 142 -62.58 -38.98 -0.18
N GLY A 143 -62.17 -38.99 -1.45
CA GLY A 143 -62.90 -39.69 -2.52
C GLY A 143 -62.98 -41.20 -2.30
N ARG A 144 -61.91 -41.82 -1.78
CA ARG A 144 -61.92 -43.25 -1.40
C ARG A 144 -62.88 -43.57 -0.26
N ILE A 145 -63.02 -42.67 0.71
CA ILE A 145 -63.97 -42.86 1.83
C ILE A 145 -65.42 -42.67 1.34
N GLU A 146 -65.70 -41.68 0.50
CA GLU A 146 -67.04 -41.47 -0.06
C GLU A 146 -67.49 -42.66 -0.95
N GLN A 147 -66.58 -43.25 -1.73
CA GLN A 147 -66.88 -44.47 -2.49
C GLN A 147 -67.15 -45.69 -1.60
N ALA A 148 -66.42 -45.84 -0.48
CA ALA A 148 -66.64 -46.95 0.44
C ALA A 148 -67.97 -46.83 1.19
N ILE A 149 -68.37 -45.60 1.56
CA ILE A 149 -69.67 -45.34 2.22
C ILE A 149 -70.84 -45.62 1.25
N SER A 150 -70.71 -45.25 -0.02
CA SER A 150 -71.74 -45.54 -1.04
C SER A 150 -71.93 -47.03 -1.31
N LEU A 151 -70.88 -47.85 -1.15
CA LEU A 151 -70.98 -49.31 -1.32
C LEU A 151 -71.55 -50.01 -0.07
N GLU A 152 -71.50 -49.36 1.10
CA GLU A 152 -72.12 -49.85 2.33
C GLU A 152 -73.66 -49.61 2.32
N GLU A 153 -74.15 -48.59 1.60
CA GLU A 153 -75.59 -48.30 1.52
C GLU A 153 -76.39 -49.27 0.62
N ASP A 154 -75.75 -49.91 -0.37
CA ASP A 154 -76.40 -50.90 -1.25
C ASP A 154 -76.46 -52.33 -0.66
N ILE A 155 -75.77 -52.59 0.46
CA ILE A 155 -75.72 -53.92 1.12
C ILE A 155 -76.73 -54.03 2.29
N ARG A 156 -77.61 -53.04 2.47
CA ARG A 156 -78.64 -53.03 3.54
C ARG A 156 -80.10 -53.18 3.09
N PRO A 157 -80.44 -54.01 2.08
CA PRO A 157 -81.72 -54.69 2.07
C PRO A 157 -81.51 -56.20 1.94
N TYR A 158 -81.64 -56.95 3.03
CA TYR A 158 -82.07 -58.36 3.10
C TYR A 158 -81.49 -58.99 4.38
N ASN A 159 -82.10 -58.65 5.53
CA ASN A 159 -82.32 -59.55 6.66
C ASN A 159 -82.98 -58.78 7.81
N PHE A 160 -84.32 -58.74 7.85
CA PHE A 160 -85.12 -58.89 9.07
C PHE A 160 -86.62 -58.99 8.73
N ILE A 161 -87.03 -60.10 8.10
CA ILE A 161 -88.39 -60.63 8.25
C ILE A 161 -88.22 -62.03 8.85
N ASN A 162 -88.28 -62.09 10.17
CA ASN A 162 -88.87 -63.15 10.98
C ASN A 162 -88.92 -62.67 12.44
#